data_AF-A0A117MMQ9-F1
#
_entry.id   AF-A0A117MMQ9-F1
#
_cell.length_a   1.000
_cell.length_b   1.000
_cell.length_c   1.000
_cell.angle_alpha   90.00
_cell.angle_beta   90.00
_cell.angle_gamma   90.00
#
_symmetry.space_group_name_H-M   'P 1'
#
loop_
_entity.id
_entity.type
_entity.pdbx_description
1 polymer ?
#
loop_
_entity_poly.entity_id
_entity_poly.type
_entity_poly.pdbx_seq_one_letter_code
_entity_poly.pdbx_strand_id
1 'polypeptide(L)'
;MELPARLRRRVSPSREHRLSLRLSDEELQQVCEAAGRAQLAPTGYAGEAAVAAAARASVAGPNVPATRAELATVQRELFAIRTALVGAVAVRDQEKCAAAVDQLDEVARRLHALLRRS
;
A
#
# COMPACT_ATOMS: atom_id res chain seq x y z
N MET A 1 35.56 27.36 0.38
CA MET A 1 34.69 26.30 -0.17
C MET A 1 33.84 25.77 0.96
N GLU A 2 32.60 26.24 1.07
CA GLU A 2 31.62 25.70 2.03
C GLU A 2 31.11 24.34 1.53
N LEU A 3 31.27 23.29 2.33
CA LEU A 3 30.62 22.01 2.08
C LEU A 3 29.13 22.16 2.44
N PRO A 4 28.19 21.81 1.55
CA PRO A 4 26.77 21.94 1.85
C PRO A 4 26.44 21.05 3.06
N ALA A 5 25.89 21.68 4.10
CA ALA A 5 25.42 20.98 5.28
C ALA A 5 24.43 19.91 4.85
N ARG A 6 24.83 18.63 4.99
CA ARG A 6 23.95 17.49 4.71
C ARG A 6 22.79 17.59 5.68
N LEU A 7 21.65 18.07 5.20
CA LEU A 7 20.43 18.24 5.97
C LEU A 7 19.85 16.85 6.27
N ARG A 8 20.47 16.16 7.23
CA ARG A 8 20.00 14.89 7.76
C ARG A 8 18.86 15.21 8.70
N ARG A 9 17.62 15.13 8.21
CA ARG A 9 16.43 15.17 9.05
C ARG A 9 16.55 14.06 10.09
N ARG A 10 16.91 14.40 11.32
CA ARG A 10 16.93 13.46 12.44
C ARG A 10 15.48 13.17 12.81
N VAL A 11 15.09 11.91 12.73
CA VAL A 11 13.82 11.45 13.29
C VAL A 11 14.01 11.36 14.80
N SER A 12 13.25 12.16 15.54
CA SER A 12 13.14 12.08 17.01
C SER A 12 11.73 11.58 17.35
N PRO A 13 11.57 10.69 18.34
CA PRO A 13 12.61 10.09 19.17
C PRO A 13 13.51 9.11 18.40
N SER A 14 14.75 8.96 18.85
CA SER A 14 15.68 7.96 18.30
C SER A 14 15.13 6.56 18.55
N ARG A 15 15.18 5.69 17.53
CA ARG A 15 14.82 4.27 17.69
C ARG A 15 15.84 3.58 18.60
N GLU A 16 15.36 2.86 19.62
CA GLU A 16 16.18 2.26 20.68
C GLU A 16 16.97 1.02 20.21
N HIS A 17 16.43 0.27 19.25
CA HIS A 17 17.03 -0.97 18.77
C HIS A 17 17.81 -0.75 17.47
N ARG A 18 18.97 -1.41 17.37
CA ARG A 18 19.89 -1.34 16.24
C ARG A 18 20.08 -2.71 15.59
N LEU A 19 19.99 -2.75 14.27
CA LEU A 19 20.38 -3.88 13.44
C LEU A 19 21.62 -3.53 12.62
N SER A 20 22.52 -4.50 12.44
CA SER A 20 23.72 -4.34 11.60
C SER A 20 23.56 -5.20 10.35
N LEU A 21 23.45 -4.56 9.19
CA LEU A 21 23.34 -5.24 7.89
C LEU A 21 24.73 -5.42 7.28
N ARG A 22 24.96 -6.56 6.65
CA ARG A 22 26.11 -6.80 5.78
C ARG A 22 25.58 -6.92 4.36
N LEU A 23 26.11 -6.09 3.46
CA LEU A 23 25.73 -6.01 2.06
C LEU A 23 26.97 -6.20 1.20
N SER A 24 26.82 -6.81 0.02
CA SER A 24 27.83 -6.72 -1.04
C SER A 24 27.91 -5.30 -1.60
N ASP A 25 28.93 -5.04 -2.43
CA ASP A 25 29.08 -3.74 -3.08
C ASP A 25 27.90 -3.43 -4.02
N GLU A 26 27.41 -4.43 -4.75
CA GLU A 26 26.25 -4.31 -5.63
C GLU A 26 24.96 -4.03 -4.86
N GLU A 27 24.75 -4.74 -3.75
CA GLU A 27 23.58 -4.53 -2.89
C GLU A 27 23.60 -3.13 -2.26
N LEU A 28 24.77 -2.67 -1.82
CA LEU A 28 24.95 -1.33 -1.28
C LEU A 28 24.66 -0.25 -2.34
N GLN A 29 25.11 -0.45 -3.57
CA GLN A 29 24.83 0.47 -4.68
C GLN A 29 23.33 0.58 -4.94
N GLN A 30 22.61 -0.54 -5.02
CA GLN A 30 21.16 -0.55 -5.22
C GLN A 30 20.42 0.20 -4.11
N VAL A 31 20.83 0.00 -2.85
CA VAL A 31 20.27 0.73 -1.70
C VAL A 31 20.53 2.23 -1.81
N CYS A 32 21.73 2.63 -2.24
CA CYS A 32 22.07 4.05 -2.40
C CYS A 32 21.24 4.72 -3.49
N GLU A 33 21.06 4.07 -4.63
CA GLU A 33 20.24 4.58 -5.74
C GLU A 33 18.77 4.71 -5.33
N ALA A 34 18.22 3.69 -4.67
CA ALA A 34 16.84 3.71 -4.19
C ALA A 34 16.62 4.78 -3.11
N ALA A 35 17.57 4.91 -2.18
CA ALA A 35 17.55 5.96 -1.16
C ALA A 35 17.61 7.37 -1.79
N GLY A 36 18.43 7.54 -2.83
CA GLY A 36 18.51 8.78 -3.61
C GLY A 36 17.16 9.16 -4.23
N ARG A 37 16.47 8.19 -4.87
CA ARG A 37 15.12 8.39 -5.41
C ARG A 37 14.10 8.77 -4.34
N ALA A 38 14.23 8.20 -3.13
CA ALA A 38 13.37 8.49 -1.99
C ALA A 38 13.76 9.75 -1.20
N GLN A 39 14.84 10.46 -1.58
CA GLN A 39 15.41 11.60 -0.84
C GLN A 39 15.77 11.27 0.63
N LEU A 40 16.20 10.03 0.88
CA LEU A 40 16.59 9.54 2.20
C LEU A 40 18.08 9.23 2.24
N ALA A 41 18.66 9.22 3.45
CA ALA A 41 19.96 8.60 3.65
C ALA A 41 19.85 7.07 3.49
N PRO A 42 20.87 6.37 2.96
CA PRO A 42 20.82 4.92 2.73
C PRO A 42 20.39 4.11 3.95
N THR A 43 20.86 4.48 5.15
CA THR A 43 20.49 3.82 6.41
C THR A 43 19.04 4.08 6.81
N GLY A 44 18.52 5.28 6.54
CA GLY A 44 17.12 5.63 6.79
C GLY A 44 16.19 4.87 5.85
N TYR A 45 16.53 4.86 4.56
CA TYR A 45 15.83 4.09 3.55
C TYR A 45 15.80 2.59 3.89
N ALA A 46 16.96 1.99 4.21
CA ALA A 46 17.04 0.59 4.57
C ALA A 46 16.17 0.25 5.81
N GLY A 47 16.18 1.13 6.81
CA GLY A 47 15.34 0.99 8.00
C GLY A 47 13.84 1.09 7.72
N GLU A 48 13.41 2.02 6.85
CA GLU A 48 12.01 2.14 6.44
C GLU A 48 11.56 0.97 5.57
N ALA A 49 12.38 0.58 4.60
CA ALA A 49 12.11 -0.55 3.72
C ALA A 49 12.00 -1.87 4.50
N ALA A 50 12.89 -2.11 5.46
CA ALA A 50 12.84 -3.29 6.32
C ALA A 50 11.58 -3.35 7.19
N VAL A 51 11.18 -2.22 7.81
CA VAL A 51 9.94 -2.15 8.60
C VAL A 51 8.71 -2.34 7.71
N ALA A 52 8.68 -1.72 6.53
CA ALA A 52 7.58 -1.88 5.57
C ALA A 52 7.50 -3.32 5.02
N ALA A 53 8.64 -3.98 4.80
CA ALA A 53 8.68 -5.39 4.42
C ALA A 53 8.17 -6.29 5.56
N ALA A 54 8.61 -6.06 6.80
CA ALA A 54 8.13 -6.80 7.97
C ALA A 54 6.62 -6.62 8.21
N ALA A 55 6.11 -5.39 8.06
CA ALA A 55 4.68 -5.11 8.16
C ALA A 55 3.88 -5.88 7.10
N ARG A 56 4.35 -5.90 5.84
CA ARG A 56 3.74 -6.70 4.77
C ARG A 56 3.80 -8.20 5.06
N ALA A 57 4.94 -8.70 5.54
CA ALA A 57 5.11 -10.10 5.90
C ALA A 57 4.24 -10.53 7.09
N SER A 58 3.97 -9.63 8.04
CA SER A 58 3.08 -9.91 9.18
C SER A 58 1.59 -10.02 8.79
N VAL A 59 1.21 -9.47 7.64
CA VAL A 59 -0.15 -9.54 7.08
C VAL A 59 -0.28 -10.70 6.08
N ALA A 60 0.82 -11.13 5.47
CA ALA A 60 0.85 -12.21 4.50
C ALA A 60 0.77 -13.59 5.17
N GLY A 61 -0.44 -14.15 5.24
CA GLY A 61 -0.61 -15.60 5.13
C GLY A 61 -0.13 -16.09 3.75
N PRO A 62 -0.13 -17.40 3.46
CA PRO A 62 0.40 -17.94 2.20
C PRO A 62 -0.19 -17.18 1.01
N ASN A 63 0.67 -16.44 0.30
CA ASN A 63 0.32 -15.59 -0.85
C ASN A 63 -0.27 -16.47 -1.95
N VAL A 64 -1.59 -16.47 -2.05
CA VAL A 64 -2.30 -16.98 -3.21
C VAL A 64 -2.82 -15.73 -3.93
N PRO A 65 -2.19 -15.30 -5.02
CA PRO A 65 -2.66 -14.14 -5.76
C PRO A 65 -4.12 -14.34 -6.13
N ALA A 66 -4.94 -13.30 -5.93
CA ALA A 66 -6.33 -13.31 -6.34
C ALA A 66 -6.41 -13.78 -7.80
N THR A 67 -7.18 -14.82 -8.04
CA THR A 67 -7.32 -15.40 -9.36
C THR A 67 -7.96 -14.38 -10.30
N ARG A 68 -7.64 -14.48 -11.59
CA ARG A 68 -8.27 -13.63 -12.62
C ARG A 68 -9.81 -13.73 -12.60
N ALA A 69 -10.34 -14.88 -12.20
CA ALA A 69 -11.78 -15.12 -12.06
C ALA A 69 -12.41 -14.35 -10.88
N GLU A 70 -11.71 -14.26 -9.75
CA GLU A 70 -12.15 -13.48 -8.59
C GLU A 70 -12.18 -11.98 -8.93
N LEU A 71 -11.13 -11.47 -9.58
CA LEU A 71 -11.08 -10.08 -10.02
C LEU A 71 -12.18 -9.75 -11.05
N ALA A 72 -12.43 -10.65 -12.00
CA ALA A 72 -13.50 -10.50 -12.99
C ALA A 72 -14.91 -10.52 -12.35
N THR A 73 -15.07 -11.18 -11.20
CA THR A 73 -16.32 -11.17 -10.44
C THR A 73 -16.51 -9.83 -9.73
N VAL A 74 -15.49 -9.35 -9.02
CA VAL A 74 -15.53 -8.03 -8.35
C VAL A 74 -15.78 -6.91 -9.36
N GLN A 75 -15.15 -6.96 -10.54
CA GLN A 75 -15.35 -5.96 -11.58
C GLN A 75 -16.82 -5.91 -12.08
N ARG A 76 -17.46 -7.07 -12.22
CA ARG A 76 -18.88 -7.15 -12.62
C ARG A 76 -19.80 -6.58 -11.54
N GLU A 77 -19.54 -6.91 -10.28
CA GLU A 77 -20.29 -6.38 -9.13
C GLU A 77 -20.20 -4.84 -9.06
N LEU A 78 -18.99 -4.28 -9.20
CA LEU A 78 -18.78 -2.82 -9.22
C LEU A 78 -19.53 -2.12 -10.36
N PHE A 79 -19.59 -2.74 -11.53
CA PHE A 79 -20.31 -2.16 -12.68
C PHE A 79 -21.82 -2.15 -12.46
N ALA A 80 -22.37 -3.21 -11.86
CA ALA A 80 -23.78 -3.28 -11.49
C ALA A 80 -24.15 -2.22 -10.43
N ILE A 81 -23.31 -2.08 -9.40
CA ILE A 81 -23.51 -1.08 -8.33
C ILE A 81 -23.44 0.34 -8.89
N ARG A 82 -22.47 0.63 -9.77
CA ARG A 82 -22.39 1.93 -10.46
C ARG A 82 -23.67 2.23 -11.23
N THR A 83 -24.20 1.24 -11.94
CA THR A 83 -25.44 1.40 -12.73
C THR A 83 -26.63 1.69 -11.83
N ALA A 84 -26.76 0.95 -10.72
CA ALA A 84 -27.82 1.16 -9.72
C ALA A 84 -27.71 2.55 -9.07
N LEU A 85 -26.51 2.98 -8.70
CA LEU A 85 -26.26 4.30 -8.10
C LEU A 85 -26.62 5.44 -9.06
N VAL A 86 -26.19 5.35 -10.34
CA VAL A 86 -26.54 6.36 -11.36
C VAL A 86 -28.05 6.44 -11.54
N GLY A 87 -28.75 5.30 -11.59
CA GLY A 87 -30.21 5.25 -11.67
C GLY A 87 -30.89 5.87 -10.44
N ALA A 88 -30.43 5.55 -9.23
CA ALA A 88 -30.96 6.09 -7.99
C ALA A 88 -30.78 7.61 -7.88
N VAL A 89 -29.59 8.12 -8.25
CA VAL A 89 -29.32 9.57 -8.30
C VAL A 89 -30.21 10.26 -9.35
N ALA A 90 -30.37 9.67 -10.54
CA ALA A 90 -31.19 10.24 -11.61
C ALA A 90 -32.66 10.42 -11.20
N VAL A 91 -33.20 9.47 -10.43
CA VAL A 91 -34.60 9.49 -9.94
C VAL A 91 -34.71 10.14 -8.54
N ARG A 92 -33.59 10.57 -7.95
CA ARG A 92 -33.50 11.12 -6.58
C ARG A 92 -34.11 10.18 -5.53
N ASP A 93 -33.94 8.88 -5.73
CA ASP A 93 -34.42 7.85 -4.82
C ASP A 93 -33.36 7.59 -3.74
N GLN A 94 -33.57 8.20 -2.58
CA GLN A 94 -32.61 8.19 -1.47
C GLN A 94 -32.42 6.78 -0.88
N GLU A 95 -33.46 5.95 -0.86
CA GLU A 95 -33.38 4.57 -0.35
C GLU A 95 -32.55 3.69 -1.30
N LYS A 96 -32.78 3.78 -2.61
CA LYS A 96 -31.96 3.05 -3.59
C LYS A 96 -30.51 3.52 -3.62
N CYS A 97 -30.28 4.82 -3.40
CA CYS A 97 -28.93 5.36 -3.27
C CYS A 97 -28.20 4.77 -2.07
N ALA A 98 -28.84 4.77 -0.90
CA ALA A 98 -28.27 4.18 0.31
C ALA A 98 -27.96 2.69 0.13
N ALA A 99 -28.89 1.92 -0.45
CA ALA A 99 -28.68 0.50 -0.72
C ALA A 99 -27.52 0.24 -1.70
N ALA A 100 -27.33 1.08 -2.72
CA ALA A 100 -26.21 0.97 -3.64
C ALA A 100 -24.86 1.29 -2.98
N VAL A 101 -24.83 2.24 -2.05
CA VAL A 101 -23.64 2.56 -1.25
C VAL A 101 -23.29 1.43 -0.29
N ASP A 102 -24.27 0.85 0.40
CA ASP A 102 -24.03 -0.30 1.28
C ASP A 102 -23.44 -1.51 0.52
N GLN A 103 -23.94 -1.75 -0.70
CA GLN A 103 -23.38 -2.76 -1.60
C GLN A 103 -21.95 -2.44 -2.04
N LEU A 104 -21.65 -1.15 -2.29
CA LEU A 104 -20.29 -0.71 -2.62
C LEU A 104 -19.32 -0.96 -1.47
N ASP A 105 -19.73 -0.67 -0.24
CA ASP A 105 -18.93 -0.89 0.96
C ASP A 105 -18.65 -2.38 1.22
N GLU A 106 -19.62 -3.25 0.94
CA GLU A 106 -19.45 -4.70 1.01
C GLU A 106 -18.43 -5.20 -0.03
N VAL A 107 -18.53 -4.73 -1.27
CA VAL A 107 -17.58 -5.08 -2.33
C VAL A 107 -16.18 -4.52 -2.04
N ALA A 108 -16.09 -3.31 -1.48
CA ALA A 108 -14.81 -2.71 -1.07
C ALA A 108 -14.13 -3.52 0.05
N ARG A 109 -14.90 -3.96 1.06
CA ARG A 109 -14.39 -4.86 2.11
C ARG A 109 -13.89 -6.19 1.53
N ARG A 110 -14.61 -6.76 0.57
CA ARG A 110 -14.23 -8.01 -0.11
C ARG A 110 -12.98 -7.86 -0.96
N LEU A 111 -12.88 -6.78 -1.74
CA LEU A 111 -11.68 -6.46 -2.53
C LEU A 111 -10.47 -6.27 -1.62
N HIS A 112 -10.64 -5.55 -0.49
CA HIS A 112 -9.56 -5.37 0.47
C HIS A 112 -9.10 -6.70 1.09
N ALA A 113 -10.02 -7.61 1.38
CA ALA A 113 -9.71 -8.95 1.85
C ALA A 113 -8.98 -9.80 0.79
N LEU A 114 -9.38 -9.68 -0.49
CA LEU A 114 -8.72 -10.36 -1.61
C LEU A 114 -7.29 -9.84 -1.83
N LEU A 115 -7.09 -8.52 -1.81
CA LEU A 115 -5.78 -7.90 -1.96
C LEU A 115 -4.84 -8.14 -0.77
N ARG A 116 -5.39 -8.47 0.41
CA ARG A 116 -4.59 -8.93 1.56
C ARG A 116 -4.12 -10.37 1.46
N ARG A 117 -4.72 -11.19 0.59
CA ARG A 117 -4.35 -12.59 0.38
C ARG A 117 -3.32 -12.78 -0.75
N SER A 118 -3.14 -11.76 -1.59
CA SER A 118 -2.28 -11.75 -2.79
C SER A 118 -0.92 -11.12 -2.55
#